data_AF-A0A2X4U6I7-F1
#
_entry.id   AF-A0A2X4U6I7-F1
#
_cell.length_a   1.000
_cell.length_b   1.000
_cell.length_c   1.000
_cell.angle_alpha   90.00
_cell.angle_beta   90.00
_cell.angle_gamma   90.00
#
_symmetry.space_group_name_H-M   'P 1'
#
loop_
_entity.id
_entity.type
_entity.pdbx_description
1 polymer ?
#
loop_
_entity_poly.entity_id
_entity_poly.type
_entity_poly.pdbx_seq_one_letter_code
_entity_poly.pdbx_strand_id
1 'polypeptide(L)' 'MLMAEQNLHSVENFDFLARSLAQMYTQGRPVNVHAVIGNMNEVQKAWFQKRYARYLEQAEQAKVSRTEH' A
#
# COMPACT_ATOMS: atom_id res chain seq x y z
N MET A 1 -13.14 26.61 0.57
CA MET A 1 -11.77 26.06 0.49
C MET A 1 -11.83 24.60 0.96
N LEU A 2 -11.87 23.64 0.04
CA LEU A 2 -12.03 22.19 0.35
C LEU A 2 -10.95 21.34 -0.35
N MET A 3 -9.88 21.97 -0.85
CA MET A 3 -8.87 21.29 -1.68
C MET A 3 -7.63 20.82 -0.92
N ALA A 4 -7.43 21.26 0.33
CA ALA A 4 -6.26 20.90 1.12
C ALA A 4 -6.49 19.65 1.99
N GLU A 5 -7.72 19.42 2.46
CA GLU A 5 -8.06 18.29 3.32
C GLU A 5 -7.99 16.96 2.56
N GLN A 6 -8.42 16.95 1.30
CA GLN A 6 -8.35 15.77 0.42
C GLN A 6 -6.91 15.29 0.18
N ASN A 7 -5.92 16.19 0.21
CA ASN A 7 -4.53 15.86 -0.10
C ASN A 7 -3.82 15.21 1.11
N LEU A 8 -4.04 15.76 2.32
CA LEU A 8 -3.56 15.15 3.57
C LEU A 8 -4.22 13.80 3.85
N HIS A 9 -5.55 13.71 3.72
CA HIS A 9 -6.27 12.45 3.86
C HIS A 9 -5.84 11.42 2.80
N SER A 10 -5.47 11.86 1.60
CA SER A 10 -5.01 10.95 0.55
C SER A 10 -3.69 10.28 0.90
N VAL A 11 -2.68 11.00 1.41
CA VAL A 11 -1.37 10.40 1.70
C VAL A 11 -1.44 9.35 2.82
N GLU A 12 -2.17 9.64 3.91
CA GLU A 12 -2.37 8.66 4.98
C GLU A 12 -3.20 7.47 4.52
N ASN A 13 -4.25 7.72 3.73
CA ASN A 13 -5.07 6.65 3.16
C ASN A 13 -4.28 5.79 2.16
N PHE A 14 -3.34 6.38 1.42
CA PHE A 14 -2.46 5.65 0.52
C PHE A 14 -1.41 4.79 1.25
N ASP A 15 -0.87 5.26 2.37
CA ASP A 15 0.05 4.44 3.19
C ASP A 15 -0.69 3.25 3.82
N PHE A 16 -1.91 3.48 4.32
CA PHE A 16 -2.79 2.41 4.81
C PHE A 16 -3.15 1.40 3.71
N LEU A 17 -3.48 1.88 2.50
CA LEU A 17 -3.73 1.03 1.34
C LEU A 17 -2.47 0.26 0.94
N ALA A 18 -1.30 0.88 0.88
CA ALA A 18 -0.05 0.20 0.52
C ALA A 18 0.23 -0.98 1.46
N ARG A 19 0.07 -0.76 2.78
CA ARG A 19 0.24 -1.80 3.79
C ARG A 19 -0.80 -2.91 3.68
N SER A 20 -2.08 -2.55 3.55
CA SER A 20 -3.17 -3.53 3.43
C SER A 20 -3.06 -4.35 2.15
N LEU A 21 -2.75 -3.72 1.01
CA LEU A 21 -2.54 -4.38 -0.27
C LEU A 21 -1.34 -5.33 -0.22
N ALA A 22 -0.25 -4.96 0.46
CA ALA A 22 0.91 -5.83 0.61
C ALA A 22 0.57 -7.07 1.46
N GLN A 23 -0.16 -6.89 2.56
CA GLN A 23 -0.64 -8.02 3.36
C GLN A 23 -1.61 -8.92 2.59
N MET A 24 -2.57 -8.34 1.87
CA MET A 24 -3.51 -9.12 1.05
C MET A 24 -2.81 -9.85 -0.10
N TYR A 25 -1.84 -9.21 -0.76
CA TYR A 25 -1.03 -9.84 -1.82
C TYR A 25 -0.29 -11.05 -1.28
N THR A 26 0.41 -10.89 -0.15
CA THR A 26 1.11 -12.02 0.45
C THR A 26 0.10 -13.11 0.82
N GLN A 27 -1.07 -12.80 1.39
CA GLN A 27 -2.13 -13.76 1.70
C GLN A 27 -2.77 -14.44 0.46
N GLY A 28 -2.33 -14.14 -0.77
CA GLY A 28 -2.87 -14.72 -2.00
C GLY A 28 -4.23 -14.16 -2.37
N ARG A 29 -4.64 -13.03 -1.79
CA ARG A 29 -5.89 -12.35 -2.16
C ARG A 29 -5.65 -11.46 -3.38
N PRO A 30 -6.55 -11.46 -4.37
CA PRO A 30 -6.45 -10.56 -5.51
C PRO A 30 -6.56 -9.11 -5.03
N VAL A 31 -5.49 -8.35 -5.24
CA VAL A 31 -5.42 -6.93 -4.89
C VAL A 31 -5.41 -6.07 -6.14
N ASN A 32 -6.33 -5.11 -6.20
CA ASN A 32 -6.46 -4.24 -7.35
C ASN A 32 -5.59 -2.99 -7.19
N VAL A 33 -4.27 -3.19 -7.23
CA VAL A 33 -3.29 -2.11 -7.12
C VAL A 33 -3.51 -1.06 -8.21
N HIS A 34 -3.94 -1.51 -9.40
CA HIS A 34 -4.19 -0.65 -10.57
C HIS A 34 -5.23 0.45 -10.33
N ALA A 35 -6.27 0.21 -9.51
CA ALA A 35 -7.27 1.22 -9.16
C ALA A 35 -6.67 2.31 -8.24
N VAL A 36 -5.70 1.95 -7.41
CA VAL A 36 -5.01 2.87 -6.49
C VAL A 36 -4.00 3.74 -7.24
N ILE A 37 -3.16 3.14 -8.09
CA ILE A 37 -2.21 3.89 -8.93
C ILE A 37 -2.91 4.64 -10.08
N GLY A 38 -4.11 4.23 -10.49
CA GLY A 38 -4.90 4.95 -11.49
C GLY A 38 -5.28 6.37 -11.07
N ASN A 39 -5.35 6.63 -9.76
CA ASN A 39 -5.62 7.96 -9.19
C ASN A 39 -4.34 8.74 -8.82
N MET A 40 -3.15 8.20 -9.10
CA MET A 40 -1.87 8.77 -8.68
C MET A 40 -1.10 9.40 -9.84
N ASN A 41 -0.42 10.52 -9.55
CA ASN A 41 0.58 11.12 -10.44
C ASN A 41 1.87 10.30 -10.45
N GLU A 42 2.71 10.44 -11.48
CA GLU A 42 3.93 9.64 -11.66
C GLU A 42 4.88 9.66 -10.45
N VAL A 43 5.01 10.82 -9.78
CA VAL A 43 5.81 10.97 -8.55
C VAL A 43 5.22 10.13 -7.41
N GLN A 44 3.88 10.13 -7.27
CA GLN A 44 3.18 9.33 -6.27
C GLN A 44 3.25 7.84 -6.60
N LYS A 45 3.21 7.45 -7.89
CA LYS A 45 3.42 6.07 -8.31
C LYS A 45 4.80 5.56 -7.91
N ALA A 46 5.85 6.34 -8.19
CA ALA A 46 7.22 5.98 -7.84
C ALA A 46 7.40 5.86 -6.31
N TRP A 47 6.81 6.79 -5.55
CA TRP A 47 6.80 6.73 -4.09
C TRP A 47 6.04 5.49 -3.57
N PHE A 48 4.86 5.23 -4.12
CA PHE A 48 4.01 4.08 -3.75
C PHE A 48 4.70 2.76 -4.05
N GLN A 49 5.33 2.61 -5.22
CA GLN A 49 6.06 1.40 -5.59
C GLN A 49 7.20 1.10 -4.63
N LYS A 50 7.98 2.12 -4.23
CA LYS A 50 9.06 1.98 -3.25
C LYS A 50 8.52 1.60 -1.87
N ARG A 51 7.39 2.18 -1.45
CA ARG A 51 6.75 1.87 -0.16
C ARG A 51 6.13 0.47 -0.15
N TYR A 52 5.47 0.11 -1.24
CA TYR A 52 4.81 -1.17 -1.43
C TYR A 52 5.80 -2.33 -1.41
N ALA A 53 6.96 -2.20 -2.08
CA ALA A 53 8.03 -3.18 -2.01
C ALA A 53 8.50 -3.43 -0.57
N ARG A 54 8.72 -2.36 0.20
CA ARG A 54 9.10 -2.47 1.62
C ARG A 54 8.01 -3.14 2.45
N TYR A 55 6.75 -2.81 2.22
CA TYR A 55 5.63 -3.44 2.92
C TYR A 55 5.43 -4.90 2.53
N LEU A 56 5.78 -5.30 1.30
CA LEU A 56 5.80 -6.71 0.88
C LEU A 56 6.85 -7.49 1.68
N GLU A 57 8.09 -7.00 1.75
CA GLU A 57 9.15 -7.62 2.57
C GLU A 57 8.72 -7.76 4.03
N GLN A 58 8.12 -6.71 4.61
CA GLN A 58 7.59 -6.75 5.98
C GLN A 58 6.41 -7.71 6.13
N ALA A 59 5.52 -7.81 5.15
CA ALA A 59 4.39 -8.72 5.17
C ALA A 59 4.82 -10.18 5.02
N GLU A 60 5.85 -10.44 4.22
CA GLU A 60 6.49 -11.75 4.10
C GLU A 60 7.19 -12.16 5.40
N GLN A 61 7.96 -11.25 6.02
CA GLN A 61 8.56 -11.50 7.34
C GLN A 61 7.49 -11.76 8.41
N ALA A 62 6.41 -10.96 8.42
CA ALA A 62 5.31 -11.15 9.36
C ALA A 62 4.56 -12.47 9.15
N LYS A 63 4.51 -13.01 7.93
CA LYS A 63 3.99 -14.35 7.65
C LYS A 63 4.87 -15.45 8.22
N VAL A 64 6.19 -15.32 8.06
CA VAL A 64 7.15 -16.27 8.63
C VAL A 64 6.97 -16.34 10.13
N SER A 65 6.90 -15.18 10.81
CA SER A 65 6.70 -15.14 12.27
C SER A 65 5.33 -15.63 12.76
N ARG A 66 4.29 -15.65 11.91
CA ARG A 66 2.94 -16.12 12.29
C ARG A 66 2.72 -17.60 11.99
N THR A 67 3.61 -18.24 11.24
CA THR A 67 3.53 -19.68 10.91
C THR A 67 4.29 -20.54 11.92
N GLU A 68 4.95 -19.94 12.92
CA GLU A 68 5.72 -20.61 13.98
C GLU A 68 5.06 -20.53 15.37
N HIS A 69 3.73 -20.63 15.48
CA HIS A 69 3.05 -20.74 16.78
C HIS A 69 1.88 -21.72 16.75
#